data_AF-A3Y5R2-F1
#
_entry.id   AF-A3Y5R2-F1
#
_cell.length_a   1.000
_cell.length_b   1.000
_cell.length_c   1.000
_cell.angle_alpha   90.00
_cell.angle_beta   90.00
_cell.angle_gamma   90.00
#
_symmetry.space_group_name_H-M   'P 1'
#
loop_
_entity.id
_entity.type
_entity.pdbx_description
1 polymer ?
#
loop_
_entity_poly.entity_id
_entity_poly.type
_entity_poly.pdbx_seq_one_letter_code
_entity_poly.pdbx_strand_id
1 'polypeptide(L)'
;MDIKLKARNLHSLIEQKLSASIVTLLTFLSLMLITLALFWVTITNTLESYLTQQTEVLGSSLATQAAFNATQSILTNDLLSLNVLLTRLVVDENILSARVFNKQDELLAEASSDNSSYLNDSNISAVENKRVFSSSVKFRQEVVGHVIITLDKTPTQNILSRLNSLLISVSIFITALSLLIVFLVTRKLVAPITNVSEALEALLKGHTDAKLNKAIYKEANTLVTLLAKVQSLDWLTKTESSSAASLLEIEANTNQAHEKKEQIEINFEKIFEEDKQRSCVLYIELTNMEQWQETFTPIKIANLFTPVYRAMFQASEAYFGQVHQYQENATLILFSADECEDQLYLNAICTAKLFTNLIEKLLSTDIYANTPSIEYKIVVDDGLKNLANRMEQEDDLPHELEAKLSKIKMLSDQIDIKSTAISEAIFVLPEIQNKVFTGLPEIHTDEAGNETLSYSIKGMSDKLLNKIKSKFEMISEQI
;
A
#
# COMPACT_ATOMS: atom_id res chain seq x y z
N MET A 1 -13.31 49.20 29.72
CA MET A 1 -14.38 48.25 30.12
C MET A 1 -15.24 47.82 28.92
N ASP A 2 -15.10 48.48 27.77
CA ASP A 2 -15.98 48.31 26.59
C ASP A 2 -15.69 47.11 25.67
N ILE A 3 -14.47 46.56 25.64
CA ILE A 3 -14.14 45.43 24.74
C ILE A 3 -14.81 44.12 25.22
N LYS A 4 -14.88 43.90 26.53
CA LYS A 4 -15.57 42.72 27.11
C LYS A 4 -17.10 42.81 26.96
N LEU A 5 -17.65 44.03 26.97
CA LEU A 5 -19.09 44.26 26.79
C LEU A 5 -19.53 44.05 25.34
N LYS A 6 -18.70 44.47 24.37
CA LYS A 6 -18.94 44.25 22.95
C LYS A 6 -18.82 42.77 22.56
N ALA A 7 -17.85 42.03 23.10
CA ALA A 7 -17.72 40.59 22.90
C ALA A 7 -18.91 39.81 23.48
N ARG A 8 -19.41 40.20 24.66
CA ARG A 8 -20.56 39.58 25.31
C ARG A 8 -21.88 39.84 24.58
N ASN A 9 -22.07 41.05 24.04
CA ASN A 9 -23.25 41.38 23.22
C ASN A 9 -23.21 40.71 21.84
N LEU A 10 -22.04 40.50 21.25
CA LEU A 10 -21.90 39.69 20.03
C LEU A 10 -22.21 38.22 20.30
N HIS A 11 -21.73 37.67 21.42
CA HIS A 11 -22.00 36.28 21.82
C HIS A 11 -23.50 36.03 22.05
N SER A 12 -24.22 36.96 22.69
CA SER A 12 -25.67 36.81 22.92
C SER A 12 -26.52 36.97 21.66
N LEU A 13 -26.08 37.78 20.70
CA LEU A 13 -26.78 37.94 19.41
C LEU A 13 -26.55 36.74 18.47
N ILE A 14 -25.41 36.07 18.60
CA ILE A 14 -25.11 34.84 17.87
C ILE A 14 -26.01 33.69 18.33
N GLU A 15 -26.24 33.54 19.65
CA GLU A 15 -27.08 32.48 20.21
C GLU A 15 -28.57 32.57 19.84
N GLN A 16 -29.08 33.76 19.50
CA GLN A 16 -30.51 33.95 19.20
C GLN A 16 -30.90 33.79 17.71
N LYS A 17 -29.94 33.77 16.78
CA LYS A 17 -30.23 33.68 15.34
C LYS A 17 -29.48 32.58 14.58
N LEU A 18 -28.45 31.96 15.16
CA LEU A 18 -27.74 30.86 14.53
C LEU A 18 -28.25 29.52 15.05
N SER A 19 -28.82 28.72 14.15
CA SER A 19 -29.10 27.31 14.42
C SER A 19 -27.82 26.63 14.90
N ALA A 20 -27.92 25.76 15.91
CA ALA A 20 -26.78 25.01 16.47
C ALA A 20 -25.94 24.29 15.39
N SER A 21 -26.56 24.01 14.23
CA SER A 21 -25.89 23.46 13.06
C SER A 21 -24.83 24.37 12.43
N ILE A 22 -25.01 25.69 12.46
CA ILE A 22 -24.07 26.64 11.82
C ILE A 22 -22.89 26.88 12.75
N VAL A 23 -23.13 26.95 14.06
CA VAL A 23 -22.07 27.12 15.06
C VAL A 23 -21.12 25.92 15.06
N THR A 24 -21.66 24.70 15.03
CA THR A 24 -20.85 23.45 14.97
C THR A 24 -20.05 23.32 13.68
N LEU A 25 -20.62 23.71 12.54
CA LEU A 25 -19.90 23.72 11.26
C LEU A 25 -18.77 24.75 11.25
N LEU A 26 -19.01 25.95 11.80
CA LEU A 26 -18.02 27.03 11.86
C LEU A 26 -16.84 26.68 12.79
N THR A 27 -17.12 26.10 13.96
CA THR A 27 -16.06 25.69 14.91
C THR A 27 -15.21 24.56 14.33
N PHE A 28 -15.84 23.57 13.69
CA PHE A 28 -15.13 22.47 13.05
C PHE A 28 -14.29 22.93 11.86
N LEU A 29 -14.82 23.81 11.01
CA LEU A 29 -14.08 24.40 9.88
C LEU A 29 -12.84 25.17 10.36
N SER A 30 -12.99 25.98 11.41
CA SER A 30 -11.89 26.75 12.01
C SER A 30 -10.78 25.82 12.53
N LEU A 31 -11.15 24.77 13.27
CA LEU A 31 -10.18 23.79 13.78
C LEU A 31 -9.45 23.07 12.64
N MET A 32 -10.17 22.68 11.58
CA MET A 32 -9.58 21.98 10.43
C MET A 32 -8.55 22.87 9.72
N LEU A 33 -8.91 24.13 9.40
CA LEU A 33 -8.00 25.09 8.77
C LEU A 33 -6.70 25.27 9.54
N ILE A 34 -6.78 25.34 10.88
CA ILE A 34 -5.60 25.45 11.75
C ILE A 34 -4.72 24.21 11.62
N THR A 35 -5.29 23.00 11.69
CA THR A 35 -4.51 21.75 11.55
C THR A 35 -3.85 21.62 10.19
N LEU A 36 -4.54 22.05 9.13
CA LEU A 36 -4.06 22.00 7.76
C LEU A 36 -2.91 22.98 7.52
N ALA A 37 -3.02 24.19 8.09
CA ALA A 37 -1.96 25.19 8.03
C ALA A 37 -0.70 24.73 8.80
N LEU A 38 -0.88 24.11 9.97
CA LEU A 38 0.23 23.54 10.73
C LEU A 38 0.92 22.42 9.92
N PHE A 39 0.14 21.49 9.37
CA PHE A 39 0.65 20.41 8.55
C PHE A 39 1.40 20.92 7.33
N TRP A 40 0.84 21.91 6.63
CA TRP A 40 1.43 22.58 5.47
C TRP A 40 2.79 23.19 5.77
N VAL A 41 2.90 23.94 6.87
CA VAL A 41 4.16 24.57 7.27
C VAL A 41 5.19 23.51 7.64
N THR A 42 4.79 22.47 8.38
CA THR A 42 5.71 21.38 8.75
C THR A 42 6.23 20.64 7.54
N ILE A 43 5.37 20.20 6.62
CA ILE A 43 5.79 19.41 5.46
C ILE A 43 6.69 20.21 4.52
N THR A 44 6.39 21.50 4.30
CA THR A 44 7.21 22.37 3.44
C THR A 44 8.61 22.55 4.04
N ASN A 45 8.69 22.82 5.35
CA ASN A 45 9.97 23.00 6.04
C ASN A 45 10.82 21.71 6.11
N THR A 46 10.18 20.57 6.36
CA THR A 46 10.88 19.27 6.42
C THR A 46 11.37 18.85 5.05
N LEU A 47 10.55 19.02 4.01
CA LEU A 47 10.92 18.64 2.65
C LEU A 47 12.05 19.51 2.10
N GLU A 48 11.99 20.83 2.33
CA GLU A 48 13.07 21.74 1.94
C GLU A 48 14.40 21.36 2.63
N SER A 49 14.37 21.06 3.93
CA SER A 49 15.58 20.68 4.66
C SER A 49 16.16 19.34 4.18
N TYR A 50 15.32 18.34 3.88
CA TYR A 50 15.75 17.05 3.33
C TYR A 50 16.41 17.19 1.95
N LEU A 51 15.77 17.91 1.03
CA LEU A 51 16.32 18.17 -0.31
C LEU A 51 17.62 18.98 -0.24
N THR A 52 17.68 19.94 0.68
CA THR A 52 18.87 20.76 0.94
C THR A 52 20.03 19.90 1.46
N GLN A 53 19.76 18.97 2.38
CA GLN A 53 20.76 18.06 2.94
C GLN A 53 21.26 17.04 1.91
N GLN A 54 20.35 16.48 1.10
CA GLN A 54 20.71 15.56 0.03
C GLN A 54 21.61 16.23 -1.01
N THR A 55 21.27 17.47 -1.40
CA THR A 55 22.09 18.28 -2.32
C THR A 55 23.46 18.60 -1.72
N GLU A 56 23.53 18.86 -0.41
CA GLU A 56 24.79 19.15 0.29
C GLU A 56 25.74 17.95 0.27
N VAL A 57 25.22 16.76 0.61
CA VAL A 57 25.99 15.51 0.61
C VAL A 57 26.48 15.16 -0.79
N LEU A 58 25.59 15.28 -1.80
CA LEU A 58 25.93 15.02 -3.19
C LEU A 58 26.99 15.99 -3.69
N GLY A 59 26.79 17.31 -3.50
CA GLY A 59 27.71 18.35 -3.95
C GLY A 59 29.09 18.25 -3.31
N SER A 60 29.17 18.01 -1.99
CA SER A 60 30.44 17.81 -1.28
C SER A 60 31.17 16.54 -1.71
N SER A 61 30.44 15.45 -1.96
CA SER A 61 31.02 14.19 -2.44
C SER A 61 31.56 14.32 -3.86
N LEU A 62 30.80 14.95 -4.76
CA LEU A 62 31.24 15.25 -6.12
C LEU A 62 32.48 16.14 -6.13
N ALA A 63 32.50 17.20 -5.33
CA ALA A 63 33.65 18.10 -5.23
C ALA A 63 34.89 17.37 -4.72
N THR A 64 34.72 16.50 -3.73
CA THR A 64 35.82 15.69 -3.17
C THR A 64 36.33 14.65 -4.15
N GLN A 65 35.45 13.97 -4.87
CA GLN A 65 35.82 12.99 -5.88
C GLN A 65 36.52 13.66 -7.08
N ALA A 66 36.01 14.81 -7.52
CA ALA A 66 36.65 15.62 -8.56
C ALA A 66 38.04 16.09 -8.12
N ALA A 67 38.19 16.55 -6.87
CA ALA A 67 39.49 16.93 -6.31
C ALA A 67 40.48 15.76 -6.25
N PHE A 68 40.02 14.57 -5.84
CA PHE A 68 40.85 13.37 -5.80
C PHE A 68 41.35 12.99 -7.21
N ASN A 69 40.45 12.94 -8.20
CA ASN A 69 40.83 12.58 -9.56
C ASN A 69 41.67 13.67 -10.25
N ALA A 70 41.44 14.95 -9.94
CA ALA A 70 42.23 16.07 -10.46
C ALA A 70 43.66 16.12 -9.89
N THR A 71 43.94 15.45 -8.76
CA THR A 71 45.24 15.49 -8.09
C THR A 71 46.38 15.09 -9.03
N GLN A 72 46.22 13.99 -9.78
CA GLN A 72 47.25 13.53 -10.71
C GLN A 72 47.44 14.52 -11.86
N SER A 73 46.35 14.99 -12.47
CA SER A 73 46.40 15.93 -13.60
C SER A 73 47.04 17.27 -13.23
N ILE A 74 46.81 17.78 -12.01
CA ILE A 74 47.47 19.00 -11.52
C ILE A 74 48.97 18.76 -11.32
N LEU A 75 49.36 17.63 -10.73
CA LEU A 75 50.78 17.30 -10.48
C LEU A 75 51.58 17.06 -11.76
N THR A 76 50.96 16.48 -12.78
CA THR A 76 51.58 16.25 -14.09
C THR A 76 51.41 17.41 -15.06
N ASN A 77 50.74 18.49 -14.65
CA ASN A 77 50.38 19.63 -15.49
C ASN A 77 49.64 19.23 -16.78
N ASP A 78 48.80 18.19 -16.70
CA ASP A 78 48.00 17.71 -17.82
C ASP A 78 46.61 18.39 -17.82
N LEU A 79 46.59 19.60 -18.37
CA LEU A 79 45.38 20.42 -18.47
C LEU A 79 44.33 19.81 -19.42
N LEU A 80 44.75 18.97 -20.37
CA LEU A 80 43.82 18.34 -21.31
C LEU A 80 43.02 17.24 -20.60
N SER A 81 43.70 16.37 -19.86
CA SER A 81 43.03 15.35 -19.03
C SER A 81 42.15 15.98 -17.95
N LEU A 82 42.56 17.13 -17.39
CA LEU A 82 41.76 17.88 -16.43
C LEU A 82 40.47 18.42 -17.06
N ASN A 83 40.53 19.04 -18.24
CA ASN A 83 39.35 19.52 -18.95
C ASN A 83 38.41 18.37 -19.33
N VAL A 84 38.92 17.24 -19.84
CA VAL A 84 38.07 16.07 -20.15
C VAL A 84 37.37 15.53 -18.90
N LEU A 85 38.05 15.51 -17.75
CA LEU A 85 37.45 15.09 -16.48
C LEU A 85 36.31 16.02 -16.07
N LEU A 86 36.53 17.34 -16.13
CA LEU A 86 35.49 18.32 -15.78
C LEU A 86 34.33 18.28 -16.77
N THR A 87 34.59 18.12 -18.06
CA THR A 87 33.53 17.96 -19.07
C THR A 87 32.66 16.75 -18.76
N ARG A 88 33.25 15.58 -18.44
CA ARG A 88 32.49 14.37 -18.06
C ARG A 88 31.67 14.57 -16.79
N LEU A 89 32.16 15.37 -15.85
CA LEU A 89 31.44 15.69 -14.62
C LEU A 89 30.23 16.59 -14.90
N VAL A 90 30.36 17.54 -15.83
CA VAL A 90 29.33 18.54 -16.18
C VAL A 90 28.31 18.01 -17.21
N VAL A 91 28.45 16.76 -17.68
CA VAL A 91 27.44 16.09 -18.52
C VAL A 91 26.14 15.80 -17.73
N ASP A 92 26.20 15.70 -16.41
CA ASP A 92 25.01 15.56 -15.56
C ASP A 92 24.18 16.86 -15.58
N GLU A 93 22.87 16.76 -15.86
CA GLU A 93 21.95 17.90 -16.05
C GLU A 93 21.88 18.84 -14.83
N ASN A 94 22.33 18.39 -13.67
CA ASN A 94 22.26 19.15 -12.42
C ASN A 94 23.53 19.99 -12.11
N ILE A 95 24.61 19.85 -12.89
CA ILE A 95 25.87 20.56 -12.68
C ILE A 95 26.01 21.69 -13.71
N LEU A 96 26.02 22.94 -13.25
CA LEU A 96 26.13 24.13 -14.10
C LEU A 96 27.55 24.39 -14.56
N SER A 97 28.52 24.28 -13.64
CA SER A 97 29.93 24.47 -13.96
C SER A 97 30.84 23.76 -12.96
N ALA A 98 32.00 23.34 -13.43
CA ALA A 98 33.08 22.81 -12.63
C ALA A 98 34.38 23.52 -13.00
N ARG A 99 35.08 24.05 -12.00
CA ARG A 99 36.31 24.83 -12.16
C ARG A 99 37.40 24.28 -11.26
N VAL A 100 38.63 24.27 -11.76
CA VAL A 100 39.80 23.83 -10.99
C VAL A 100 40.82 24.94 -10.98
N PHE A 101 41.31 25.26 -9.79
CA PHE A 101 42.26 26.32 -9.54
C PHE A 101 43.54 25.78 -8.91
N ASN A 102 44.65 26.45 -9.21
CA ASN A 102 45.94 26.21 -8.58
C ASN A 102 46.00 26.83 -7.17
N LYS A 103 47.08 26.55 -6.43
CA LYS A 103 47.48 27.23 -5.18
C LYS A 103 47.49 28.76 -5.26
N GLN A 104 47.74 29.32 -6.45
CA GLN A 104 47.79 30.75 -6.72
C GLN A 104 46.44 31.33 -7.16
N ASP A 105 45.36 30.57 -7.04
CA ASP A 105 44.01 30.91 -7.52
C ASP A 105 43.95 31.14 -9.05
N GLU A 106 44.93 30.63 -9.78
CA GLU A 106 44.92 30.62 -11.25
C GLU A 106 44.02 29.49 -11.76
N LEU A 107 43.13 29.81 -12.70
CA LEU A 107 42.22 28.85 -13.32
C LEU A 107 43.03 27.88 -14.21
N LEU A 108 42.97 26.59 -13.89
CA LEU A 108 43.64 25.54 -14.65
C LEU A 108 42.72 24.88 -15.69
N ALA A 109 41.44 24.74 -15.36
CA ALA A 109 40.43 24.15 -16.24
C ALA A 109 39.01 24.58 -15.82
N GLU A 110 38.12 24.68 -16.80
CA GLU A 110 36.71 25.00 -16.61
C GLU A 110 35.86 24.16 -17.58
N ALA A 111 34.81 23.55 -17.06
CA ALA A 111 33.72 23.00 -17.85
C ALA A 111 32.41 23.64 -17.38
N SER A 112 31.54 23.95 -18.33
CA SER A 112 30.24 24.56 -18.08
C SER A 112 29.20 23.88 -18.95
N SER A 113 28.00 23.65 -18.43
CA SER A 113 26.94 23.04 -19.24
C SER A 113 26.34 24.09 -20.17
N ASP A 114 25.78 23.69 -21.31
CA ASP A 114 25.23 24.64 -22.30
C ASP A 114 24.13 25.55 -21.71
N ASN A 115 23.47 25.11 -20.64
CA ASN A 115 22.47 25.89 -19.89
C ASN A 115 23.06 27.09 -19.13
N SER A 116 24.37 27.12 -18.90
CA SER A 116 25.06 28.23 -18.21
C SER A 116 25.23 29.49 -19.06
N SER A 117 25.27 29.36 -20.39
CA SER A 117 25.54 30.47 -21.32
C SER A 117 24.37 31.44 -21.46
N TYR A 118 23.16 31.04 -21.08
CA TYR A 118 21.96 31.88 -21.11
C TYR A 118 21.77 32.76 -19.86
N LEU A 119 22.65 32.64 -18.85
CA LEU A 119 22.49 33.28 -17.54
C LEU A 119 23.48 34.42 -17.28
N ASN A 120 24.24 34.85 -18.29
CA ASN A 120 25.35 35.80 -18.10
C ASN A 120 24.95 37.28 -18.11
N ASP A 121 23.65 37.61 -18.15
CA ASP A 121 23.22 39.00 -18.06
C ASP A 121 21.89 39.11 -17.30
N SER A 122 21.89 39.94 -16.27
CA SER A 122 20.76 40.33 -15.40
C SER A 122 20.24 39.33 -14.35
N ASN A 123 20.18 39.87 -13.13
CA ASN A 123 19.36 39.48 -11.96
C ASN A 123 20.10 38.81 -10.79
N ILE A 124 20.23 39.61 -9.74
CA ILE A 124 20.72 39.29 -8.39
C ILE A 124 19.95 38.12 -7.75
N SER A 125 18.77 37.75 -8.27
CA SER A 125 17.99 36.56 -7.88
C SER A 125 18.58 35.22 -8.36
N ALA A 126 19.49 35.20 -9.34
CA ALA A 126 20.11 33.96 -9.85
C ALA A 126 21.20 33.39 -8.92
N VAL A 127 21.65 34.13 -7.91
CA VAL A 127 22.61 33.65 -6.92
C VAL A 127 21.94 32.71 -5.92
N GLU A 128 20.65 32.89 -5.64
CA GLU A 128 19.90 32.08 -4.66
C GLU A 128 19.58 30.67 -5.17
N ASN A 129 19.52 30.52 -6.50
CA ASN A 129 19.26 29.23 -7.18
C ASN A 129 20.53 28.46 -7.55
N LYS A 130 21.71 28.99 -7.22
CA LYS A 130 22.99 28.32 -7.49
C LYS A 130 23.61 27.93 -6.16
N ARG A 131 24.08 26.69 -6.07
CA ARG A 131 24.80 26.20 -4.90
C ARG A 131 26.23 25.84 -5.27
N VAL A 132 27.18 26.43 -4.57
CA VAL A 132 28.60 26.29 -4.87
C VAL A 132 29.23 25.39 -3.81
N PHE A 133 29.91 24.35 -4.26
CA PHE A 133 30.64 23.40 -3.42
C PHE A 133 32.13 23.48 -3.75
N SER A 134 32.98 23.47 -2.73
CA SER A 134 34.42 23.49 -2.90
C SER A 134 35.09 22.34 -2.17
N SER A 135 36.14 21.78 -2.77
CA SER A 135 36.99 20.79 -2.13
C SER A 135 38.45 21.04 -2.47
N SER A 136 39.32 20.93 -1.46
CA SER A 136 40.75 21.14 -1.64
C SER A 136 41.42 19.91 -2.23
N VAL A 137 42.23 20.10 -3.27
CA VAL A 137 43.09 19.07 -3.82
C VAL A 137 44.32 18.92 -2.92
N LYS A 138 44.53 17.74 -2.35
CA LYS A 138 45.63 17.47 -1.42
C LYS A 138 46.58 16.41 -1.97
N PHE A 139 47.88 16.71 -1.97
CA PHE A 139 48.94 15.73 -2.24
C PHE A 139 49.88 15.66 -1.03
N ARG A 140 50.06 14.46 -0.46
CA ARG A 140 50.92 14.25 0.73
C ARG A 140 50.65 15.26 1.85
N GLN A 141 49.36 15.58 2.09
CA GLN A 141 48.87 16.54 3.10
C GLN A 141 49.10 18.03 2.79
N GLU A 142 49.66 18.39 1.62
CA GLU A 142 49.76 19.77 1.14
C GLU A 142 48.62 20.09 0.16
N VAL A 143 48.02 21.28 0.27
CA VAL A 143 46.99 21.75 -0.65
C VAL A 143 47.65 22.28 -1.92
N VAL A 144 47.41 21.62 -3.05
CA VAL A 144 47.98 21.96 -4.36
C VAL A 144 47.00 22.72 -5.26
N GLY A 145 45.72 22.78 -4.87
CA GLY A 145 44.68 23.47 -5.61
C GLY A 145 43.31 23.29 -4.96
N HIS A 146 42.27 23.79 -5.63
CA HIS A 146 40.89 23.61 -5.19
C HIS A 146 39.96 23.44 -6.38
N VAL A 147 38.92 22.62 -6.18
CA VAL A 147 37.87 22.37 -7.17
C VAL A 147 36.59 23.05 -6.68
N ILE A 148 35.93 23.78 -7.57
CA ILE A 148 34.65 24.44 -7.33
C ILE A 148 33.62 23.85 -8.28
N ILE A 149 32.50 23.37 -7.75
CA ILE A 149 31.37 22.86 -8.52
C ILE A 149 30.15 23.71 -8.20
N THR A 150 29.47 24.19 -9.23
CA THR A 150 28.21 24.93 -9.12
C THR A 150 27.07 24.04 -9.58
N LEU A 151 26.10 23.78 -8.70
CA LEU A 151 24.88 23.02 -9.00
C LEU A 151 23.67 23.95 -9.19
N ASP A 152 22.72 23.50 -10.02
CA ASP A 152 21.43 24.18 -10.22
C ASP A 152 20.40 23.71 -9.18
N LYS A 153 19.74 24.66 -8.48
CA LYS A 153 18.64 24.38 -7.54
C LYS A 153 17.27 24.39 -8.24
N THR A 154 17.20 24.80 -9.51
CA THR A 154 15.95 24.94 -10.27
C THR A 154 15.13 23.64 -10.37
N PRO A 155 15.72 22.46 -10.67
CA PRO A 155 14.98 21.19 -10.70
C PRO A 155 14.32 20.87 -9.35
N THR A 156 15.04 21.12 -8.25
CA THR A 156 14.56 20.93 -6.88
C THR A 156 13.39 21.87 -6.55
N GLN A 157 13.42 23.12 -7.01
CA GLN A 157 12.33 24.08 -6.83
C GLN A 157 11.09 23.73 -7.66
N ASN A 158 11.28 23.21 -8.88
CA ASN A 158 10.17 22.72 -9.72
C ASN A 158 9.47 21.51 -9.09
N ILE A 159 10.24 20.60 -8.48
CA ILE A 159 9.68 19.47 -7.71
C ILE A 159 8.92 19.98 -6.48
N LEU A 160 9.52 20.90 -5.71
CA LEU A 160 8.89 21.45 -4.51
C LEU A 160 7.57 22.18 -4.84
N SER A 161 7.55 23.04 -5.86
CA SER A 161 6.34 23.76 -6.28
C SER A 161 5.23 22.84 -6.80
N ARG A 162 5.58 21.77 -7.53
CA ARG A 162 4.61 20.77 -7.98
C ARG A 162 4.02 19.99 -6.80
N LEU A 163 4.85 19.53 -5.87
CA LEU A 163 4.38 18.87 -4.64
C LEU A 163 3.52 19.79 -3.79
N ASN A 164 3.89 21.06 -3.70
CA ASN A 164 3.12 22.10 -3.02
C ASN A 164 1.71 22.22 -3.63
N SER A 165 1.61 22.32 -4.96
CA SER A 165 0.31 22.42 -5.65
C SER A 165 -0.58 21.18 -5.44
N LEU A 166 0.02 19.97 -5.42
CA LEU A 166 -0.69 18.74 -5.13
C LEU A 166 -1.20 18.70 -3.68
N LEU A 167 -0.37 19.10 -2.72
CA LEU A 167 -0.76 19.18 -1.32
C LEU A 167 -1.94 20.14 -1.09
N ILE A 168 -1.99 21.29 -1.79
CA ILE A 168 -3.14 22.22 -1.71
C ILE A 168 -4.40 21.52 -2.23
N SER A 169 -4.30 20.84 -3.38
CA SER A 169 -5.46 20.20 -3.99
C SER A 169 -6.06 19.11 -3.09
N VAL A 170 -5.22 18.26 -2.49
CA VAL A 170 -5.63 17.21 -1.54
C VAL A 170 -6.20 17.81 -0.26
N SER A 171 -5.59 18.88 0.23
CA SER A 171 -6.03 19.61 1.42
C SER A 171 -7.45 20.18 1.26
N ILE A 172 -7.73 20.79 0.10
CA ILE A 172 -9.07 21.30 -0.24
C ILE A 172 -10.07 20.15 -0.34
N PHE A 173 -9.68 19.04 -0.97
CA PHE A 173 -10.55 17.87 -1.13
C PHE A 173 -10.95 17.25 0.21
N ILE A 174 -9.99 17.02 1.11
CA ILE A 174 -10.26 16.47 2.46
C ILE A 174 -11.15 17.43 3.26
N THR A 175 -10.90 18.74 3.17
CA THR A 175 -11.71 19.74 3.87
C THR A 175 -13.16 19.73 3.37
N ALA A 176 -13.37 19.64 2.05
CA ALA A 176 -14.70 19.57 1.44
C ALA A 176 -15.45 18.29 1.85
N LEU A 177 -14.77 17.14 1.84
CA LEU A 177 -15.34 15.86 2.25
C LEU A 177 -15.71 15.86 3.74
N SER A 178 -14.84 16.41 4.58
CA SER A 178 -15.06 16.52 6.01
C SER A 178 -16.25 17.43 6.35
N LEU A 179 -16.37 18.57 5.66
CA LEU A 179 -17.54 19.46 5.78
C LEU A 179 -18.83 18.77 5.35
N LEU A 180 -18.80 17.97 4.27
CA LEU A 180 -19.96 17.21 3.81
C LEU A 180 -20.43 16.20 4.86
N ILE A 181 -19.49 15.44 5.45
CA ILE A 181 -19.79 14.46 6.51
C ILE A 181 -20.39 15.18 7.73
N VAL A 182 -19.75 16.25 8.20
CA VAL A 182 -20.25 17.02 9.35
C VAL A 182 -21.63 17.60 9.07
N PHE A 183 -21.89 18.09 7.85
CA PHE A 183 -23.21 18.58 7.47
C PHE A 183 -24.29 17.48 7.52
N LEU A 184 -23.99 16.29 6.97
CA LEU A 184 -24.93 15.16 6.99
C LEU A 184 -25.23 14.68 8.41
N VAL A 185 -24.20 14.54 9.24
CA VAL A 185 -24.31 14.14 10.65
C VAL A 185 -25.10 15.18 11.43
N THR A 186 -24.75 16.47 11.31
CA THR A 186 -25.45 17.57 11.98
C THR A 186 -26.93 17.62 11.60
N ARG A 187 -27.26 17.44 10.31
CA ARG A 187 -28.65 17.39 9.86
C ARG A 187 -29.40 16.20 10.47
N LYS A 188 -28.76 15.03 10.57
CA LYS A 188 -29.35 13.82 11.17
C LYS A 188 -29.54 13.95 12.69
N LEU A 189 -28.63 14.63 13.40
CA LEU A 189 -28.75 14.86 14.85
C LEU A 189 -29.79 15.93 15.20
N VAL A 190 -29.88 17.02 14.44
CA VAL A 190 -30.77 18.15 14.77
C VAL A 190 -32.22 17.90 14.34
N ALA A 191 -32.46 17.13 13.27
CA ALA A 191 -33.81 16.85 12.75
C ALA A 191 -34.82 16.29 13.79
N PRO A 192 -34.49 15.30 14.63
CA PRO A 192 -35.45 14.81 15.63
C PRO A 192 -35.76 15.85 16.71
N ILE A 193 -34.81 16.74 17.05
CA ILE A 193 -35.01 17.80 18.04
C ILE A 193 -36.00 18.85 17.51
N THR A 194 -35.85 19.27 16.24
CA THR A 194 -36.77 20.23 15.61
C THR A 194 -38.17 19.64 15.48
N ASN A 195 -38.29 18.38 15.09
CA ASN A 195 -39.59 17.70 14.96
C ASN A 195 -40.32 17.59 16.31
N VAL A 196 -39.61 17.31 17.41
CA VAL A 196 -40.19 17.27 18.76
C VAL A 196 -40.61 18.67 19.22
N SER A 197 -39.82 19.70 18.91
CA SER A 197 -40.18 21.09 19.22
C SER A 197 -41.44 21.54 18.48
N GLU A 198 -41.56 21.21 17.19
CA GLU A 198 -42.75 21.51 16.38
C GLU A 198 -43.97 20.73 16.86
N ALA A 199 -43.81 19.45 17.22
CA ALA A 199 -44.89 18.64 17.79
C ALA A 199 -45.37 19.19 19.14
N LEU A 200 -44.46 19.69 19.99
CA LEU A 200 -44.80 20.34 21.24
C LEU A 200 -45.54 21.67 21.01
N GLU A 201 -45.15 22.47 20.01
CA GLU A 201 -45.85 23.70 19.65
C GLU A 201 -47.26 23.42 19.09
N ALA A 202 -47.41 22.36 18.29
CA ALA A 202 -48.70 21.89 17.79
C ALA A 202 -49.62 21.40 18.92
N LEU A 203 -49.06 20.70 19.92
CA LEU A 203 -49.77 20.27 21.12
C LEU A 203 -50.25 21.47 21.94
N LEU A 204 -49.42 22.51 22.07
CA LEU A 204 -49.76 23.76 22.76
C LEU A 204 -50.88 24.54 22.05
N LYS A 205 -51.04 24.35 20.73
CA LYS A 205 -52.13 24.93 19.92
C LYS A 205 -53.37 24.04 19.83
N GLY A 206 -53.41 22.90 20.54
CA GLY A 206 -54.59 22.04 20.66
C GLY A 206 -54.75 20.96 19.58
N HIS A 207 -53.72 20.69 18.78
CA HIS A 207 -53.74 19.62 17.78
C HIS A 207 -53.06 18.35 18.32
N THR A 208 -53.81 17.26 18.46
CA THR A 208 -53.33 15.98 19.02
C THR A 208 -52.73 15.01 18.00
N ASP A 209 -52.64 15.38 16.72
CA ASP A 209 -52.39 14.42 15.63
C ASP A 209 -50.96 14.46 15.06
N ALA A 210 -49.99 15.02 15.79
CA ALA A 210 -48.61 15.05 15.32
C ALA A 210 -47.96 13.66 15.37
N LYS A 211 -47.76 13.03 14.19
CA LYS A 211 -47.05 11.75 14.07
C LYS A 211 -45.57 11.87 14.43
N LEU A 212 -45.18 11.32 15.57
CA LEU A 212 -43.78 11.23 16.00
C LEU A 212 -43.05 10.12 15.26
N ASN A 213 -42.09 10.50 14.41
CA ASN A 213 -41.25 9.54 13.71
C ASN A 213 -40.18 8.95 14.65
N LYS A 214 -39.76 7.69 14.39
CA LYS A 214 -38.80 6.96 15.24
C LYS A 214 -37.45 7.68 15.28
N ALA A 215 -37.00 8.07 16.48
CA ALA A 215 -35.72 8.73 16.68
C ALA A 215 -34.54 7.74 16.51
N ILE A 216 -33.42 8.25 15.96
CA ILE A 216 -32.25 7.45 15.57
C ILE A 216 -31.29 7.21 16.75
N TYR A 217 -31.29 8.08 17.76
CA TYR A 217 -30.38 8.00 18.93
C TYR A 217 -31.13 8.02 20.27
N LYS A 218 -30.46 7.54 21.32
CA LYS A 218 -31.04 7.21 22.64
C LYS A 218 -31.76 8.39 23.29
N GLU A 219 -31.13 9.56 23.31
CA GLU A 219 -31.64 10.77 23.92
C GLU A 219 -32.87 11.31 23.18
N ALA A 220 -32.87 11.30 21.85
CA ALA A 220 -34.05 11.68 21.07
C ALA A 220 -35.21 10.71 21.27
N ASN A 221 -34.94 9.40 21.39
CA ASN A 221 -35.98 8.43 21.68
C ASN A 221 -36.56 8.65 23.09
N THR A 222 -35.72 8.99 24.08
CA THR A 222 -36.23 9.37 25.42
C THR A 222 -37.12 10.61 25.37
N LEU A 223 -36.78 11.62 24.57
CA LEU A 223 -37.62 12.81 24.39
C LEU A 223 -38.96 12.48 23.71
N VAL A 224 -38.94 11.64 22.67
CA VAL A 224 -40.17 11.16 22.00
C VAL A 224 -41.06 10.38 22.98
N THR A 225 -40.49 9.52 23.82
CA THR A 225 -41.27 8.77 24.82
C THR A 225 -41.83 9.65 25.93
N LEU A 226 -41.08 10.68 26.37
CA LEU A 226 -41.55 11.65 27.36
C LEU A 226 -42.66 12.53 26.78
N LEU A 227 -42.55 12.95 25.51
CA LEU A 227 -43.60 13.70 24.83
C LEU A 227 -44.86 12.85 24.64
N ALA A 228 -44.72 11.59 24.22
CA ALA A 228 -45.85 10.67 24.12
C ALA A 228 -46.57 10.48 25.46
N LYS A 229 -45.81 10.45 26.57
CA LYS A 229 -46.36 10.39 27.92
C LYS A 229 -47.10 11.67 28.29
N VAL A 230 -46.58 12.85 27.95
CA VAL A 230 -47.25 14.14 28.19
C VAL A 230 -48.49 14.33 27.32
N GLN A 231 -48.46 13.89 26.06
CA GLN A 231 -49.62 13.88 25.15
C GLN A 231 -50.74 12.95 25.64
N SER A 232 -50.39 11.90 26.39
CA SER A 232 -51.36 11.01 27.04
C SER A 232 -51.93 11.53 28.36
N LEU A 233 -51.35 12.59 28.94
CA LEU A 233 -51.94 13.28 30.09
C LEU A 233 -52.93 14.33 29.57
N ASP A 234 -54.20 14.13 29.84
CA ASP A 234 -55.29 15.03 29.46
C ASP A 234 -55.25 16.31 30.31
N TRP A 235 -54.53 17.33 29.84
CA TRP A 235 -54.31 18.60 30.56
C TRP A 235 -55.04 19.81 29.97
N LEU A 236 -55.84 19.63 28.91
CA LEU A 236 -56.60 20.70 28.28
C LEU A 236 -58.06 20.70 28.75
N THR A 237 -58.40 21.70 29.55
CA THR A 237 -59.75 22.00 30.01
C THR A 237 -60.69 22.22 28.83
N LYS A 238 -61.64 21.30 28.70
CA LYS A 238 -62.86 21.31 27.89
C LYS A 238 -63.32 22.73 27.48
N THR A 239 -63.31 23.02 26.18
CA THR A 239 -64.19 24.03 25.58
C THR A 239 -65.23 23.31 24.74
N GLU A 240 -66.49 23.41 25.17
CA GLU A 240 -67.65 22.75 24.59
C GLU A 240 -68.09 23.40 23.27
N SER A 241 -68.35 22.58 22.25
CA SER A 241 -69.52 22.64 21.37
C SER A 241 -69.48 21.40 20.44
N SER A 242 -70.19 20.34 20.78
CA SER A 242 -71.58 20.04 20.38
C SER A 242 -71.74 19.56 18.94
N SER A 243 -72.04 18.25 18.81
CA SER A 243 -72.87 17.60 17.77
C SER A 243 -72.28 17.59 16.34
N ALA A 244 -72.41 16.55 15.53
CA ALA A 244 -73.38 15.48 15.47
C ALA A 244 -72.87 14.34 14.56
N ALA A 245 -73.55 13.20 14.65
CA ALA A 245 -73.72 12.15 13.63
C ALA A 245 -72.48 11.29 13.32
N SER A 246 -72.35 10.04 13.78
CA SER A 246 -73.18 8.83 13.53
C SER A 246 -73.08 8.28 12.11
N LEU A 247 -72.66 7.00 12.08
CA LEU A 247 -73.01 5.91 11.14
C LEU A 247 -72.09 5.64 9.93
N LEU A 248 -71.58 4.40 9.93
CA LEU A 248 -71.50 3.42 8.81
C LEU A 248 -70.57 3.82 7.64
N GLU A 249 -69.76 2.97 7.00
CA GLU A 249 -69.77 1.54 6.71
C GLU A 249 -68.45 1.22 5.93
N ILE A 250 -68.00 -0.05 5.93
CA ILE A 250 -67.38 -0.76 4.77
C ILE A 250 -65.95 -0.30 4.34
N GLU A 251 -64.91 -1.10 4.11
CA GLU A 251 -64.78 -2.46 3.57
C GLU A 251 -63.37 -3.03 3.85
N ALA A 252 -63.23 -4.32 3.57
CA ALA A 252 -62.02 -5.13 3.65
C ALA A 252 -60.90 -4.69 2.69
N ASN A 253 -59.65 -5.02 3.05
CA ASN A 253 -58.83 -5.84 2.16
C ASN A 253 -57.72 -6.59 2.90
N THR A 254 -57.91 -7.90 2.88
CA THR A 254 -56.97 -9.02 2.99
C THR A 254 -55.58 -8.73 2.42
N ASN A 255 -54.54 -9.17 3.12
CA ASN A 255 -53.40 -9.84 2.48
C ASN A 255 -52.89 -10.94 3.42
N GLN A 256 -53.09 -12.18 2.94
CA GLN A 256 -52.72 -13.42 3.56
C GLN A 256 -51.20 -13.61 3.53
N ALA A 257 -50.69 -14.14 4.63
CA ALA A 257 -49.39 -14.76 4.71
C ALA A 257 -49.38 -16.03 3.84
N HIS A 258 -48.41 -16.13 2.94
CA HIS A 258 -48.03 -17.40 2.32
C HIS A 258 -46.62 -17.76 2.79
N GLU A 259 -46.56 -18.68 3.74
CA GLU A 259 -45.43 -19.60 3.90
C GLU A 259 -45.30 -20.43 2.61
N LYS A 260 -44.14 -20.38 1.96
CA LYS A 260 -43.80 -21.29 0.87
C LYS A 260 -42.56 -22.09 1.27
N LYS A 261 -42.79 -23.39 1.41
CA LYS A 261 -41.80 -24.45 1.58
C LYS A 261 -40.70 -24.39 0.51
N GLU A 262 -39.51 -24.69 1.00
CA GLU A 262 -38.24 -24.94 0.33
C GLU A 262 -38.39 -25.69 -1.00
N GLN A 263 -38.01 -25.02 -2.08
CA GLN A 263 -37.40 -25.66 -3.24
C GLN A 263 -35.93 -25.21 -3.22
N ILE A 264 -35.00 -26.16 -3.22
CA ILE A 264 -33.57 -25.88 -3.39
C ILE A 264 -33.38 -25.40 -4.83
N GLU A 265 -33.47 -24.09 -5.02
CA GLU A 265 -33.05 -23.43 -6.24
C GLU A 265 -31.51 -23.37 -6.15
N ILE A 266 -30.83 -24.21 -6.95
CA ILE A 266 -29.38 -24.14 -7.09
C ILE A 266 -29.09 -22.77 -7.67
N ASN A 267 -28.65 -21.85 -6.83
CA ASN A 267 -28.30 -20.50 -7.24
C ASN A 267 -26.96 -20.57 -7.98
N PHE A 268 -27.02 -20.78 -9.30
CA PHE A 268 -25.86 -20.90 -10.17
C PHE A 268 -24.92 -19.69 -10.02
N GLU A 269 -25.45 -18.50 -9.78
CA GLU A 269 -24.66 -17.28 -9.52
C GLU A 269 -23.77 -17.42 -8.27
N LYS A 270 -24.31 -18.01 -7.20
CA LYS A 270 -23.57 -18.25 -5.95
C LYS A 270 -22.47 -19.32 -6.13
N ILE A 271 -22.67 -20.29 -7.02
CA ILE A 271 -21.66 -21.31 -7.35
C ILE A 271 -20.53 -20.69 -8.17
N PHE A 272 -20.85 -19.85 -9.16
CA PHE A 272 -19.83 -19.11 -9.93
C PHE A 272 -19.05 -18.11 -9.06
N GLU A 273 -19.72 -17.44 -8.13
CA GLU A 273 -19.04 -16.61 -7.13
C GLU A 273 -18.13 -17.45 -6.22
N GLU A 274 -18.57 -18.60 -5.70
CA GLU A 274 -17.73 -19.48 -4.88
C GLU A 274 -16.53 -20.05 -5.65
N ASP A 275 -16.67 -20.27 -6.96
CA ASP A 275 -15.61 -20.81 -7.81
C ASP A 275 -14.48 -19.81 -8.05
N LYS A 276 -14.82 -18.52 -8.20
CA LYS A 276 -13.87 -17.40 -8.28
C LYS A 276 -13.14 -17.13 -6.97
N GLN A 277 -13.66 -17.61 -5.85
CA GLN A 277 -13.04 -17.44 -4.52
C GLN A 277 -12.00 -18.53 -4.21
N ARG A 278 -11.79 -19.52 -5.08
CA ARG A 278 -10.76 -20.54 -4.86
C ARG A 278 -9.37 -19.90 -4.87
N SER A 279 -8.50 -20.40 -4.00
CA SER A 279 -7.08 -20.04 -4.00
C SER A 279 -6.22 -21.28 -3.84
N CYS A 280 -4.95 -21.16 -4.22
CA CYS A 280 -3.93 -22.18 -4.07
C CYS A 280 -2.70 -21.55 -3.41
N VAL A 281 -2.06 -22.31 -2.53
CA VAL A 281 -0.82 -21.88 -1.88
C VAL A 281 0.29 -22.82 -2.31
N LEU A 282 1.38 -22.24 -2.78
CA LEU A 282 2.63 -22.92 -3.06
C LEU A 282 3.65 -22.47 -2.01
N TYR A 283 4.02 -23.38 -1.12
CA TYR A 283 5.00 -23.17 -0.07
C TYR A 283 6.36 -23.68 -0.53
N ILE A 284 7.37 -22.81 -0.48
CA ILE A 284 8.76 -23.17 -0.77
C ILE A 284 9.58 -22.91 0.49
N GLU A 285 10.22 -23.95 1.01
CA GLU A 285 11.10 -23.87 2.18
C GLU A 285 12.53 -24.19 1.79
N LEU A 286 13.47 -23.39 2.26
CA LEU A 286 14.92 -23.58 2.13
C LEU A 286 15.44 -24.25 3.40
N THR A 287 15.76 -25.54 3.32
CA THR A 287 15.99 -26.39 4.51
C THR A 287 17.37 -26.21 5.12
N ASN A 288 18.38 -25.89 4.32
CA ASN A 288 19.77 -25.82 4.80
C ASN A 288 20.30 -24.40 5.03
N MET A 289 19.41 -23.42 5.28
CA MET A 289 19.81 -22.01 5.49
C MET A 289 20.79 -21.81 6.66
N GLU A 290 20.68 -22.60 7.72
CA GLU A 290 21.60 -22.54 8.87
C GLU A 290 23.05 -22.85 8.45
N GLN A 291 23.26 -23.88 7.61
CA GLN A 291 24.58 -24.22 7.07
C GLN A 291 25.17 -23.07 6.23
N TRP A 292 24.32 -22.34 5.49
CA TRP A 292 24.74 -21.18 4.73
C TRP A 292 25.15 -20.00 5.63
N GLN A 293 24.40 -19.78 6.72
CA GLN A 293 24.68 -18.74 7.72
C GLN A 293 25.98 -19.01 8.50
N GLU A 294 26.32 -20.26 8.74
CA GLU A 294 27.60 -20.64 9.35
C GLU A 294 28.79 -20.50 8.38
N THR A 295 28.58 -20.76 7.09
CA THR A 295 29.66 -20.81 6.09
C THR A 295 30.00 -19.45 5.49
N PHE A 296 29.03 -18.53 5.37
CA PHE A 296 29.20 -17.27 4.63
C PHE A 296 28.76 -16.05 5.43
N THR A 297 29.31 -14.89 5.06
CA THR A 297 28.87 -13.61 5.62
C THR A 297 27.47 -13.23 5.10
N PRO A 298 26.67 -12.44 5.85
CA PRO A 298 25.32 -12.04 5.42
C PRO A 298 25.27 -11.37 4.04
N ILE A 299 26.27 -10.56 3.71
CA ILE A 299 26.40 -9.90 2.41
C ILE A 299 26.62 -10.93 1.28
N LYS A 300 27.42 -11.97 1.54
CA LYS A 300 27.69 -13.02 0.55
C LYS A 300 26.45 -13.90 0.34
N ILE A 301 25.71 -14.22 1.40
CA ILE A 301 24.43 -14.92 1.32
C ILE A 301 23.43 -14.11 0.52
N ALA A 302 23.25 -12.82 0.82
CA ALA A 302 22.35 -11.94 0.07
C ALA A 302 22.68 -11.94 -1.43
N ASN A 303 23.96 -11.84 -1.81
CA ASN A 303 24.39 -11.87 -3.21
C ASN A 303 24.13 -13.23 -3.89
N LEU A 304 24.27 -14.35 -3.17
CA LEU A 304 24.06 -15.69 -3.72
C LEU A 304 22.59 -16.12 -3.76
N PHE A 305 21.75 -15.59 -2.86
CA PHE A 305 20.31 -15.88 -2.81
C PHE A 305 19.48 -14.87 -3.62
N THR A 306 20.00 -13.67 -3.94
CA THR A 306 19.30 -12.72 -4.81
C THR A 306 18.89 -13.34 -6.16
N PRO A 307 19.77 -14.07 -6.88
CA PRO A 307 19.37 -14.76 -8.12
C PRO A 307 18.34 -15.88 -7.89
N VAL A 308 18.37 -16.54 -6.73
CA VAL A 308 17.40 -17.59 -6.36
C VAL A 308 16.01 -16.99 -6.14
N TYR A 309 15.92 -15.90 -5.38
CA TYR A 309 14.66 -15.17 -5.20
C TYR A 309 14.14 -14.58 -6.52
N ARG A 310 15.04 -14.11 -7.39
CA ARG A 310 14.66 -13.66 -8.74
C ARG A 310 14.06 -14.80 -9.57
N ALA A 311 14.64 -16.00 -9.51
CA ALA A 311 14.11 -17.17 -10.19
C ALA A 311 12.72 -17.57 -9.63
N MET A 312 12.50 -17.48 -8.31
CA MET A 312 11.16 -17.68 -7.71
C MET A 312 10.16 -16.66 -8.24
N PHE A 313 10.51 -15.38 -8.28
CA PHE A 313 9.65 -14.31 -8.77
C PHE A 313 9.28 -14.50 -10.24
N GLN A 314 10.27 -14.76 -11.11
CA GLN A 314 10.05 -14.99 -12.54
C GLN A 314 9.20 -16.23 -12.81
N ALA A 315 9.41 -17.32 -12.07
CA ALA A 315 8.59 -18.52 -12.19
C ALA A 315 7.13 -18.27 -11.79
N SER A 316 6.93 -17.46 -10.73
CA SER A 316 5.60 -17.12 -10.22
C SER A 316 4.85 -16.22 -11.19
N GLU A 317 5.48 -15.15 -11.67
CA GLU A 317 4.90 -14.22 -12.65
C GLU A 317 4.49 -14.94 -13.95
N ALA A 318 5.28 -15.93 -14.39
CA ALA A 318 4.99 -16.71 -15.57
C ALA A 318 3.66 -17.49 -15.51
N TYR A 319 3.12 -17.73 -14.32
CA TYR A 319 1.87 -18.46 -14.10
C TYR A 319 0.90 -17.71 -13.18
N PHE A 320 1.00 -16.38 -13.13
CA PHE A 320 0.10 -15.51 -12.35
C PHE A 320 0.08 -15.84 -10.84
N GLY A 321 1.25 -16.17 -10.29
CA GLY A 321 1.44 -16.35 -8.85
C GLY A 321 2.01 -15.09 -8.20
N GLN A 322 1.47 -14.71 -7.05
CA GLN A 322 1.91 -13.58 -6.24
C GLN A 322 2.84 -14.05 -5.12
N VAL A 323 4.05 -13.49 -5.03
CA VAL A 323 5.08 -13.92 -4.06
C VAL A 323 4.98 -13.12 -2.77
N HIS A 324 4.88 -13.81 -1.64
CA HIS A 324 4.89 -13.27 -0.29
C HIS A 324 5.99 -13.92 0.54
N GLN A 325 6.79 -13.11 1.23
CA GLN A 325 7.81 -13.62 2.14
C GLN A 325 7.16 -14.17 3.41
N TYR A 326 7.54 -15.39 3.83
CA TYR A 326 6.99 -16.02 5.02
C TYR A 326 8.10 -16.66 5.85
N GLN A 327 8.38 -16.11 7.02
CA GLN A 327 9.54 -16.49 7.84
C GLN A 327 10.87 -16.25 7.08
N GLU A 328 12.01 -16.45 7.75
CA GLU A 328 13.33 -16.17 7.16
C GLU A 328 13.77 -17.22 6.13
N ASN A 329 13.20 -18.43 6.17
CA ASN A 329 13.61 -19.58 5.35
C ASN A 329 12.52 -20.08 4.40
N ALA A 330 11.35 -19.45 4.35
CA ALA A 330 10.26 -19.89 3.51
C ALA A 330 9.63 -18.75 2.69
N THR A 331 8.95 -19.13 1.62
CA THR A 331 8.28 -18.22 0.70
C THR A 331 6.95 -18.82 0.30
N LEU A 332 5.92 -17.97 0.33
CA LEU A 332 4.57 -18.31 -0.10
C LEU A 332 4.32 -17.73 -1.46
N ILE A 333 3.76 -18.53 -2.36
CA ILE A 333 3.27 -18.07 -3.65
C ILE A 333 1.77 -18.35 -3.69
N LEU A 334 0.98 -17.30 -3.83
CA LEU A 334 -0.47 -17.36 -3.80
C LEU A 334 -1.01 -17.27 -5.22
N PHE A 335 -2.01 -18.10 -5.50
CA PHE A 335 -2.73 -18.07 -6.77
C PHE A 335 -4.22 -17.85 -6.50
N SER A 336 -4.86 -17.00 -7.29
CA SER A 336 -6.29 -16.73 -7.24
C SER A 336 -7.00 -17.35 -8.45
N ALA A 337 -8.21 -17.88 -8.24
CA ALA A 337 -9.03 -18.35 -9.35
C ALA A 337 -9.52 -17.21 -10.26
N ASP A 338 -9.52 -15.96 -9.77
CA ASP A 338 -9.86 -14.78 -10.59
C ASP A 338 -8.82 -14.55 -11.71
N GLU A 339 -7.53 -14.79 -11.45
CA GLU A 339 -6.45 -14.64 -12.43
C GLU A 339 -6.15 -15.93 -13.19
N CYS A 340 -6.25 -17.09 -12.53
CA CYS A 340 -5.88 -18.39 -13.10
C CYS A 340 -7.04 -19.20 -13.70
N GLU A 341 -8.29 -18.74 -13.51
CA GLU A 341 -9.50 -19.45 -13.89
C GLU A 341 -9.46 -20.92 -13.42
N ASP A 342 -9.80 -21.86 -14.32
CA ASP A 342 -9.79 -23.29 -14.07
C ASP A 342 -8.38 -23.87 -13.89
N GLN A 343 -7.32 -23.19 -14.32
CA GLN A 343 -5.95 -23.75 -14.30
C GLN A 343 -5.19 -23.48 -13.00
N LEU A 344 -5.89 -23.06 -11.93
CA LEU A 344 -5.32 -22.67 -10.65
C LEU A 344 -4.23 -23.62 -10.12
N TYR A 345 -4.58 -24.88 -9.86
CA TYR A 345 -3.66 -25.86 -9.28
C TYR A 345 -2.58 -26.32 -10.27
N LEU A 346 -2.92 -26.38 -11.56
CA LEU A 346 -1.97 -26.71 -12.62
C LEU A 346 -0.90 -25.62 -12.76
N ASN A 347 -1.28 -24.35 -12.66
CA ASN A 347 -0.37 -23.23 -12.69
C ASN A 347 0.59 -23.28 -11.50
N ALA A 348 0.10 -23.54 -10.29
CA ALA A 348 0.96 -23.71 -9.10
C ALA A 348 1.97 -24.85 -9.26
N ILE A 349 1.54 -26.00 -9.77
CA ILE A 349 2.41 -27.16 -10.04
C ILE A 349 3.42 -26.84 -11.17
N CYS A 350 3.00 -26.11 -12.20
CA CYS A 350 3.91 -25.67 -13.27
C CYS A 350 4.93 -24.65 -12.79
N THR A 351 4.55 -23.74 -11.89
CA THR A 351 5.46 -22.78 -11.23
C THR A 351 6.51 -23.53 -10.42
N ALA A 352 6.10 -24.51 -9.60
CA ALA A 352 7.02 -25.34 -8.84
C ALA A 352 8.08 -26.00 -9.75
N LYS A 353 7.62 -26.62 -10.85
CA LYS A 353 8.53 -27.30 -11.78
C LYS A 353 9.40 -26.33 -12.58
N LEU A 354 8.87 -25.16 -12.98
CA LEU A 354 9.65 -24.13 -13.65
C LEU A 354 10.74 -23.58 -12.73
N PHE A 355 10.41 -23.30 -11.48
CA PHE A 355 11.37 -22.87 -10.45
C PHE A 355 12.47 -23.92 -10.24
N THR A 356 12.11 -25.22 -10.10
CA THR A 356 13.08 -26.32 -10.03
C THR A 356 14.05 -26.33 -11.20
N ASN A 357 13.55 -26.15 -12.43
CA ASN A 357 14.44 -26.11 -13.61
C ASN A 357 15.34 -24.87 -13.61
N LEU A 358 14.82 -23.70 -13.20
CA LEU A 358 15.59 -22.45 -13.13
C LEU A 358 16.68 -22.52 -12.07
N ILE A 359 16.38 -23.05 -10.87
CA ILE A 359 17.38 -23.19 -9.81
C ILE A 359 18.44 -24.24 -10.16
N GLU A 360 18.06 -25.34 -10.82
CA GLU A 360 19.03 -26.33 -11.33
C GLU A 360 20.00 -25.71 -12.35
N LYS A 361 19.47 -24.91 -13.30
CA LYS A 361 20.32 -24.17 -14.26
C LYS A 361 21.22 -23.17 -13.54
N LEU A 362 20.67 -22.38 -12.62
CA LEU A 362 21.41 -21.37 -11.86
C LEU A 362 22.56 -22.00 -11.06
N LEU A 363 22.29 -23.08 -10.33
CA LEU A 363 23.27 -23.80 -9.52
C LEU A 363 24.37 -24.50 -10.34
N SER A 364 24.13 -24.73 -11.64
CA SER A 364 25.15 -25.26 -12.55
C SER A 364 26.19 -24.22 -13.00
N THR A 365 25.99 -22.95 -12.66
CA THR A 365 26.89 -21.85 -13.04
C THR A 365 28.13 -21.80 -12.14
N ASP A 366 29.27 -21.33 -12.66
CA ASP A 366 30.55 -21.20 -11.94
C ASP A 366 30.47 -20.41 -10.62
N ILE A 367 29.48 -19.52 -10.50
CA ILE A 367 29.22 -18.70 -9.30
C ILE A 367 28.95 -19.58 -8.07
N TYR A 368 28.35 -20.76 -8.26
CA TYR A 368 27.95 -21.69 -7.20
C TYR A 368 28.89 -22.90 -7.04
N ALA A 369 29.95 -23.00 -7.85
CA ALA A 369 30.83 -24.18 -7.87
C ALA A 369 31.49 -24.50 -6.51
N ASN A 370 31.74 -23.48 -5.68
CA ASN A 370 32.35 -23.62 -4.35
C ASN A 370 31.36 -23.33 -3.21
N THR A 371 30.08 -23.61 -3.43
CA THR A 371 29.00 -23.37 -2.45
C THR A 371 28.31 -24.68 -2.07
N PRO A 372 27.76 -24.79 -0.84
CA PRO A 372 26.92 -25.92 -0.49
C PRO A 372 25.70 -25.97 -1.42
N SER A 373 25.15 -27.15 -1.67
CA SER A 373 23.96 -27.27 -2.53
C SER A 373 22.77 -26.62 -1.85
N ILE A 374 21.97 -25.83 -2.57
CA ILE A 374 20.71 -25.30 -2.00
C ILE A 374 19.72 -26.47 -1.90
N GLU A 375 19.26 -26.73 -0.68
CA GLU A 375 18.23 -27.71 -0.40
C GLU A 375 16.90 -26.99 -0.18
N TYR A 376 15.88 -27.47 -0.88
CA TYR A 376 14.56 -26.87 -0.82
C TYR A 376 13.48 -27.95 -0.84
N LYS A 377 12.32 -27.63 -0.28
CA LYS A 377 11.12 -28.45 -0.31
C LYS A 377 9.95 -27.61 -0.81
N ILE A 378 9.08 -28.21 -1.61
CA ILE A 378 7.95 -27.52 -2.21
C ILE A 378 6.66 -28.27 -1.90
N VAL A 379 5.68 -27.57 -1.34
CA VAL A 379 4.35 -28.12 -1.05
C VAL A 379 3.30 -27.28 -1.74
N VAL A 380 2.42 -27.92 -2.50
CA VAL A 380 1.23 -27.29 -3.08
C VAL A 380 0.02 -27.75 -2.29
N ASP A 381 -0.73 -26.79 -1.74
CA ASP A 381 -1.94 -27.07 -0.97
C ASP A 381 -3.12 -26.21 -1.44
N ASP A 382 -4.34 -26.69 -1.17
CA ASP A 382 -5.51 -25.88 -1.42
C ASP A 382 -5.45 -24.66 -0.50
N GLY A 383 -5.63 -23.44 -1.00
CA GLY A 383 -5.50 -22.25 -0.17
C GLY A 383 -6.75 -22.01 0.68
N LEU A 384 -6.81 -20.86 1.35
CA LEU A 384 -8.05 -20.36 1.94
C LEU A 384 -8.85 -19.58 0.89
N LYS A 385 -10.18 -19.68 0.89
CA LYS A 385 -11.00 -18.92 -0.07
C LYS A 385 -10.66 -17.42 0.00
N ASN A 386 -10.54 -16.72 -1.13
CA ASN A 386 -10.16 -15.30 -1.21
C ASN A 386 -8.83 -14.92 -0.51
N LEU A 387 -7.88 -15.84 -0.40
CA LEU A 387 -6.62 -15.53 0.31
C LEU A 387 -5.78 -14.47 -0.40
N ALA A 388 -5.57 -14.61 -1.72
CA ALA A 388 -4.78 -13.66 -2.51
C ALA A 388 -5.35 -12.23 -2.41
N ASN A 389 -6.64 -12.05 -2.68
CA ASN A 389 -7.30 -10.75 -2.61
C ASN A 389 -7.31 -10.15 -1.18
N ARG A 390 -7.29 -10.98 -0.13
CA ARG A 390 -7.22 -10.50 1.25
C ARG A 390 -5.81 -10.02 1.60
N MET A 391 -4.77 -10.74 1.16
CA MET A 391 -3.37 -10.34 1.38
C MET A 391 -2.94 -9.13 0.54
N GLU A 392 -3.68 -8.76 -0.51
CA GLU A 392 -3.50 -7.47 -1.20
C GLU A 392 -4.05 -6.26 -0.42
N GLN A 393 -5.04 -6.47 0.46
CA GLN A 393 -5.76 -5.41 1.17
C GLN A 393 -5.32 -5.23 2.62
N GLU A 394 -4.83 -6.30 3.26
CA GLU A 394 -4.34 -6.32 4.63
C GLU A 394 -2.91 -6.89 4.66
N ASP A 395 -1.98 -6.15 5.29
CA ASP A 395 -0.57 -6.56 5.46
C ASP A 395 -0.38 -7.70 6.48
N ASP A 396 -1.43 -8.08 7.22
CA ASP A 396 -1.35 -9.06 8.31
C ASP A 396 -1.91 -10.43 7.90
N LEU A 397 -1.30 -11.50 8.42
CA LEU A 397 -1.65 -12.86 8.05
C LEU A 397 -2.92 -13.31 8.81
N PRO A 398 -3.99 -13.76 8.13
CA PRO A 398 -5.19 -14.24 8.83
C PRO A 398 -4.87 -15.44 9.75
N HIS A 399 -5.42 -15.46 10.98
CA HIS A 399 -5.21 -16.58 11.92
C HIS A 399 -5.63 -17.95 11.35
N GLU A 400 -6.62 -17.99 10.47
CA GLU A 400 -7.01 -19.21 9.76
C GLU A 400 -5.90 -19.71 8.82
N LEU A 401 -5.13 -18.79 8.24
CA LEU A 401 -3.99 -19.11 7.37
C LEU A 401 -2.85 -19.67 8.20
N GLU A 402 -2.57 -19.12 9.38
CA GLU A 402 -1.53 -19.63 10.28
C GLU A 402 -1.78 -21.11 10.64
N ALA A 403 -3.02 -21.47 10.94
CA ALA A 403 -3.41 -22.85 11.24
C ALA A 403 -3.33 -23.80 10.03
N LYS A 404 -3.44 -23.28 8.80
CA LYS A 404 -3.28 -24.07 7.57
C LYS A 404 -1.81 -24.19 7.19
N LEU A 405 -1.03 -23.12 7.37
CA LEU A 405 0.41 -23.09 7.16
C LEU A 405 1.17 -24.00 8.13
N SER A 406 0.71 -24.15 9.38
CA SER A 406 1.29 -25.12 10.29
C SER A 406 1.14 -26.56 9.78
N LYS A 407 0.00 -26.90 9.18
CA LYS A 407 -0.21 -28.20 8.52
C LYS A 407 0.68 -28.36 7.30
N ILE A 408 0.77 -27.33 6.45
CA ILE A 408 1.65 -27.33 5.27
C ILE A 408 3.11 -27.51 5.68
N LYS A 409 3.54 -26.87 6.78
CA LYS A 409 4.89 -27.03 7.33
C LYS A 409 5.13 -28.46 7.82
N MET A 410 4.18 -29.05 8.55
CA MET A 410 4.27 -30.44 8.98
C MET A 410 4.41 -31.39 7.79
N LEU A 411 3.66 -31.15 6.71
CA LEU A 411 3.81 -31.88 5.45
C LEU A 411 5.20 -31.67 4.84
N SER A 412 5.70 -30.43 4.79
CA SER A 412 7.05 -30.09 4.29
C SER A 412 8.14 -30.87 5.02
N ASP A 413 8.08 -30.97 6.35
CA ASP A 413 9.09 -31.65 7.16
C ASP A 413 9.26 -33.13 6.78
N GLN A 414 8.18 -33.78 6.34
CA GLN A 414 8.13 -35.21 6.06
C GLN A 414 8.44 -35.58 4.60
N ILE A 415 8.59 -34.58 3.72
CA ILE A 415 8.88 -34.76 2.29
C ILE A 415 10.39 -34.82 2.01
N ASP A 416 10.77 -35.58 0.98
CA ASP A 416 12.14 -35.67 0.48
C ASP A 416 12.69 -34.31 0.01
N ILE A 417 13.99 -34.07 0.24
CA ILE A 417 14.71 -32.88 -0.23
C ILE A 417 14.65 -32.78 -1.76
N LYS A 418 14.50 -31.56 -2.28
CA LYS A 418 14.38 -31.24 -3.73
C LYS A 418 13.21 -31.95 -4.41
N SER A 419 12.13 -32.19 -3.67
CA SER A 419 10.90 -32.74 -4.22
C SER A 419 9.72 -31.79 -4.05
N THR A 420 8.69 -32.02 -4.87
CA THR A 420 7.43 -31.29 -4.83
C THR A 420 6.34 -32.25 -4.43
N ALA A 421 5.57 -31.92 -3.39
CA ALA A 421 4.39 -32.68 -3.00
C ALA A 421 3.12 -31.86 -3.20
N ILE A 422 2.01 -32.57 -3.40
CA ILE A 422 0.67 -32.01 -3.43
C ILE A 422 -0.18 -32.64 -2.33
N SER A 423 -1.11 -31.89 -1.77
CA SER A 423 -2.08 -32.43 -0.83
C SER A 423 -3.14 -33.29 -1.51
N GLU A 424 -3.81 -34.12 -0.71
CA GLU A 424 -4.92 -34.98 -1.17
C GLU A 424 -6.01 -34.20 -1.90
N ALA A 425 -6.37 -33.01 -1.40
CA ALA A 425 -7.40 -32.15 -1.98
C ALA A 425 -7.12 -31.79 -3.44
N ILE A 426 -5.83 -31.64 -3.80
CA ILE A 426 -5.40 -31.35 -5.17
C ILE A 426 -5.29 -32.64 -6.00
N PHE A 427 -4.80 -33.71 -5.39
CA PHE A 427 -4.61 -34.99 -6.09
C PHE A 427 -5.92 -35.60 -6.61
N VAL A 428 -7.03 -35.44 -5.89
CA VAL A 428 -8.34 -35.98 -6.29
C VAL A 428 -8.98 -35.25 -7.48
N LEU A 429 -8.44 -34.10 -7.89
CA LEU A 429 -9.03 -33.27 -8.94
C LEU A 429 -8.86 -33.90 -10.34
N PRO A 430 -9.93 -33.99 -11.16
CA PRO A 430 -9.88 -34.63 -12.49
C PRO A 430 -8.85 -34.01 -13.45
N GLU A 431 -8.61 -32.70 -13.29
CA GLU A 431 -7.66 -31.94 -14.09
C GLU A 431 -6.19 -32.25 -13.77
N ILE A 432 -5.91 -32.77 -12.56
CA ILE A 432 -4.58 -33.16 -12.09
C ILE A 432 -4.32 -34.63 -12.41
N GLN A 433 -5.27 -35.53 -12.13
CA GLN A 433 -5.11 -36.99 -12.27
C GLN A 433 -4.66 -37.45 -13.67
N ASN A 434 -5.06 -36.72 -14.72
CA ASN A 434 -4.73 -37.06 -16.11
C ASN A 434 -3.47 -36.38 -16.64
N LYS A 435 -2.83 -35.50 -15.85
CA LYS A 435 -1.74 -34.62 -16.31
C LYS A 435 -0.51 -34.64 -15.41
N VAL A 436 -0.64 -35.03 -14.14
CA VAL A 436 0.45 -35.08 -13.16
C VAL A 436 0.55 -36.50 -12.61
N PHE A 437 1.75 -37.07 -12.67
CA PHE A 437 2.05 -38.42 -12.18
C PHE A 437 2.71 -38.32 -10.81
N THR A 438 2.09 -38.95 -9.81
CA THR A 438 2.56 -38.94 -8.43
C THR A 438 3.09 -40.32 -8.01
N GLY A 439 3.87 -40.32 -6.92
CA GLY A 439 4.25 -41.54 -6.20
C GLY A 439 3.11 -42.10 -5.35
N LEU A 440 3.45 -43.09 -4.52
CA LEU A 440 2.52 -43.62 -3.52
C LEU A 440 2.15 -42.53 -2.49
N PRO A 441 0.95 -42.59 -1.90
CA PRO A 441 0.56 -41.68 -0.84
C PRO A 441 1.47 -41.86 0.38
N GLU A 442 1.94 -40.74 0.92
CA GLU A 442 2.60 -40.68 2.21
C GLU A 442 1.57 -40.25 3.25
N ILE A 443 1.48 -41.01 4.35
CA ILE A 443 0.52 -40.79 5.43
C ILE A 443 1.21 -40.03 6.54
N HIS A 444 0.62 -38.90 6.91
CA HIS A 444 1.15 -37.99 7.92
C HIS A 444 0.16 -37.88 9.06
N THR A 445 0.58 -38.21 10.28
CA THR A 445 -0.29 -38.17 11.46
C THR A 445 0.06 -36.97 12.33
N ASP A 446 -0.89 -36.06 12.51
CA ASP A 446 -0.78 -34.91 13.40
C ASP A 446 -0.73 -35.34 14.89
N GLU A 447 -0.29 -34.46 15.79
CA GLU A 447 -0.26 -34.70 17.25
C GLU A 447 -1.66 -35.02 17.81
N ALA A 448 -2.71 -34.58 17.12
CA ALA A 448 -4.11 -34.88 17.41
C ALA A 448 -4.61 -36.23 16.87
N GLY A 449 -3.77 -37.00 16.18
CA GLY A 449 -4.12 -38.30 15.59
C GLY A 449 -4.87 -38.22 14.26
N ASN A 450 -4.91 -37.05 13.62
CA ASN A 450 -5.53 -36.89 12.30
C ASN A 450 -4.53 -37.27 11.20
N GLU A 451 -4.96 -38.13 10.27
CA GLU A 451 -4.15 -38.53 9.12
C GLU A 451 -4.40 -37.58 7.94
N THR A 452 -3.32 -37.05 7.36
CA THR A 452 -3.31 -36.29 6.11
C THR A 452 -2.44 -36.99 5.08
N LEU A 453 -2.91 -37.03 3.84
CA LEU A 453 -2.18 -37.66 2.75
C LEU A 453 -1.47 -36.61 1.88
N SER A 454 -0.23 -36.91 1.51
CA SER A 454 0.52 -36.14 0.52
C SER A 454 1.04 -37.03 -0.60
N TYR A 455 1.23 -36.44 -1.77
CA TYR A 455 1.65 -37.15 -2.98
C TYR A 455 2.85 -36.45 -3.61
N SER A 456 4.02 -37.11 -3.60
CA SER A 456 5.22 -36.61 -4.27
C SER A 456 5.05 -36.66 -5.80
N ILE A 457 5.23 -35.54 -6.48
CA ILE A 457 5.16 -35.46 -7.94
C ILE A 457 6.41 -36.11 -8.54
N LYS A 458 6.22 -37.14 -9.38
CA LYS A 458 7.32 -37.81 -10.11
C LYS A 458 7.39 -37.42 -11.58
N GLY A 459 6.29 -36.98 -12.17
CA GLY A 459 6.26 -36.58 -13.59
C GLY A 459 5.03 -35.79 -13.98
N MET A 460 5.01 -35.31 -15.22
CA MET A 460 3.89 -34.57 -15.82
C MET A 460 3.73 -34.97 -17.29
N SER A 461 2.54 -34.71 -17.86
CA SER A 461 2.29 -34.93 -19.28
C SER A 461 3.22 -34.11 -20.19
N ASP A 462 3.56 -34.67 -21.35
CA ASP A 462 4.47 -34.04 -22.33
C ASP A 462 3.99 -32.64 -22.76
N LYS A 463 2.67 -32.44 -22.84
CA LYS A 463 2.07 -31.14 -23.18
C LYS A 463 2.43 -30.07 -22.16
N LEU A 464 2.38 -30.40 -20.87
CA LEU A 464 2.76 -29.47 -19.79
C LEU A 464 4.26 -29.25 -19.78
N LEU A 465 5.06 -30.31 -19.92
CA LEU A 465 6.52 -30.20 -19.97
C LEU A 465 6.98 -29.32 -21.14
N ASN A 466 6.36 -29.41 -22.31
CA ASN A 466 6.66 -28.54 -23.44
C ASN A 466 6.27 -27.07 -23.18
N LYS A 467 5.12 -26.81 -22.53
CA LYS A 467 4.71 -25.46 -22.13
C LYS A 467 5.71 -24.85 -21.13
N ILE A 468 6.13 -25.64 -20.14
CA ILE A 468 7.13 -25.23 -19.14
C ILE A 468 8.48 -24.98 -19.82
N LYS A 469 8.91 -25.86 -20.73
CA LYS A 469 10.18 -25.72 -21.44
C LYS A 469 10.24 -24.47 -22.31
N SER A 470 9.16 -24.15 -23.04
CA SER A 470 9.08 -22.92 -23.81
C SER A 470 9.21 -21.66 -22.94
N LYS A 471 8.51 -21.62 -21.80
CA LYS A 471 8.63 -20.50 -20.84
C LYS A 471 10.02 -20.45 -20.18
N PHE A 472 10.59 -21.61 -19.86
CA PHE A 472 11.94 -21.72 -19.33
C PHE A 472 12.97 -21.15 -20.30
N GLU A 473 12.92 -21.50 -21.59
CA GLU A 473 13.83 -20.96 -22.59
C GLU A 473 13.75 -19.42 -22.66
N MET A 474 12.53 -18.85 -22.73
CA MET A 474 12.32 -17.40 -22.75
C MET A 474 12.90 -16.68 -21.52
N ILE A 475 12.69 -17.22 -20.32
CA ILE A 475 13.16 -16.60 -19.07
C ILE A 475 14.67 -16.78 -18.92
N SER A 476 15.19 -17.94 -19.32
CA SER A 476 16.58 -18.30 -19.11
C SER A 476 17.58 -17.60 -20.04
N GLU A 477 17.10 -16.89 -21.07
CA GLU A 477 17.88 -15.96 -21.89
C GLU A 477 18.07 -14.59 -21.20
N GLN A 478 17.29 -14.30 -20.17
CA GLN A 478 17.32 -13.03 -19.42
C GLN A 478 18.08 -13.13 -18.09
N ILE A 479 18.46 -14.35 -17.67
CA ILE A 479 19.29 -14.67 -16.50
C ILE A 479 20.72 -14.88 -16.97
#